data_AF-A0A843V0P7-F1
#
_entry.id   AF-A0A843V0P7-F1
#
_cell.length_a   1.000
_cell.length_b   1.000
_cell.length_c   1.000
_cell.angle_alpha   90.00
_cell.angle_beta   90.00
_cell.angle_gamma   90.00
#
_symmetry.space_group_name_H-M   'P 1'
#
loop_
_entity.id
_entity.type
_entity.pdbx_description
1 polymer ?
#
loop_
_entity_poly.entity_id
_entity_poly.type
_entity_poly.pdbx_seq_one_letter_code
_entity_poly.pdbx_strand_id
1 'polypeptide(L)'
;MGKGLKEAIPDIFPNDHHGYCFQHIMQNFNDQCAGKYAAPFKKLLRKILQRVAYAVTEQEYEDAMMAMELNSADAKEWVLRNDVDHWSHARFSGQSLSTRLLQFDHYTLTV
;
A
#
# COMPACT_ATOMS: atom_id res chain seq x y z
N MET A 1 -26.82 7.07 -14.32
CA MET A 1 -25.74 6.12 -13.94
C MET A 1 -25.20 6.60 -12.60
N GLY A 2 -25.13 5.73 -11.59
CA GLY A 2 -24.63 6.11 -10.26
C GLY A 2 -23.11 6.24 -10.25
N LYS A 3 -22.58 7.09 -9.36
CA LYS A 3 -21.14 7.18 -9.08
C LYS A 3 -20.61 5.84 -8.57
N GLY A 4 -19.37 5.49 -8.89
CA GLY A 4 -18.69 4.35 -8.30
C GLY A 4 -18.47 4.55 -6.79
N LEU A 5 -18.23 3.48 -6.03
CA LEU A 5 -18.09 3.58 -4.57
C LEU A 5 -17.00 4.59 -4.14
N LYS A 6 -15.83 4.56 -4.80
CA LYS A 6 -14.74 5.51 -4.54
C LYS A 6 -15.15 6.97 -4.77
N GLU A 7 -16.01 7.21 -5.76
CA GLU A 7 -16.46 8.54 -6.16
C GLU A 7 -17.61 9.04 -5.27
N ALA A 8 -18.42 8.13 -4.73
CA ALA A 8 -19.57 8.45 -3.89
C ALA A 8 -19.21 8.68 -2.42
N ILE A 9 -18.14 8.02 -1.94
CA ILE A 9 -17.72 8.10 -0.53
C ILE A 9 -17.44 9.56 -0.09
N PRO A 10 -16.65 10.38 -0.83
CA PRO A 10 -16.38 11.76 -0.42
C PRO A 10 -17.63 12.65 -0.35
N ASP A 11 -18.69 12.34 -1.10
CA ASP A 11 -19.94 13.09 -1.06
C ASP A 11 -20.71 12.85 0.26
N ILE A 12 -20.61 11.64 0.81
CA ILE A 12 -21.36 11.20 2.00
C ILE A 12 -20.53 11.39 3.28
N PHE A 13 -19.23 11.15 3.19
CA PHE A 13 -18.28 11.21 4.31
C PHE A 13 -17.06 12.10 3.97
N PRO A 14 -17.25 13.41 3.76
CA PRO A 14 -16.20 14.29 3.24
C PRO A 14 -14.99 14.47 4.15
N ASN A 15 -15.11 14.16 5.45
CA ASN A 15 -14.07 14.34 6.45
C ASN A 15 -13.43 13.03 6.92
N ASP A 16 -13.92 11.89 6.43
CA ASP A 16 -13.43 10.58 6.85
C ASP A 16 -12.30 10.11 5.93
N HIS A 17 -11.32 9.44 6.53
CA HIS A 17 -10.23 8.81 5.79
C HIS A 17 -10.63 7.39 5.41
N HIS A 18 -10.59 7.08 4.12
CA HIS A 18 -11.03 5.78 3.61
C HIS A 18 -9.87 5.00 3.02
N GLY A 19 -9.42 3.98 3.74
CA GLY A 19 -8.39 3.08 3.27
C GLY A 19 -8.91 2.10 2.22
N TYR A 20 -8.12 1.83 1.19
CA TYR A 20 -8.38 0.74 0.26
C TYR A 20 -7.99 -0.59 0.88
N CYS A 21 -8.79 -1.62 0.60
CA CYS A 21 -8.49 -2.97 1.05
C CYS A 21 -7.23 -3.50 0.36
N PHE A 22 -6.19 -3.80 1.14
CA PHE A 22 -4.92 -4.31 0.62
C PHE A 22 -5.08 -5.63 -0.15
N GLN A 23 -6.05 -6.48 0.19
CA GLN A 23 -6.30 -7.71 -0.59
C GLN A 23 -6.73 -7.40 -2.03
N HIS A 24 -7.53 -6.36 -2.25
CA HIS A 24 -7.88 -5.92 -3.60
C HIS A 24 -6.69 -5.29 -4.32
N ILE A 25 -5.83 -4.53 -3.62
CA ILE A 25 -4.57 -4.03 -4.19
C ILE A 25 -3.67 -5.18 -4.64
N MET A 26 -3.52 -6.21 -3.81
CA MET A 26 -2.75 -7.41 -4.13
C MET A 26 -3.33 -8.17 -5.33
N GLN A 27 -4.66 -8.26 -5.44
CA GLN A 27 -5.34 -8.87 -6.59
C GLN A 27 -5.01 -8.09 -7.89
N ASN A 28 -5.22 -6.77 -7.89
CA ASN A 28 -4.94 -5.92 -9.05
C ASN A 28 -3.46 -5.99 -9.46
N PHE A 29 -2.56 -6.07 -8.48
CA PHE A 29 -1.12 -6.23 -8.75
C PHE A 29 -0.78 -7.59 -9.37
N ASN A 30 -1.44 -8.66 -8.94
CA ASN A 30 -1.28 -9.98 -9.56
C ASN A 30 -1.73 -9.97 -11.01
N ASP A 31 -2.82 -9.29 -11.33
CA ASP A 31 -3.33 -9.14 -12.69
C ASP A 31 -2.35 -8.34 -13.56
N GLN A 32 -1.77 -7.27 -13.02
CA GLN A 32 -0.68 -6.52 -13.66
C GLN A 32 0.55 -7.41 -13.96
N CYS A 33 0.84 -8.37 -13.09
CA CYS A 33 1.95 -9.32 -13.22
C CYS A 33 1.58 -10.60 -14.00
N ALA A 34 0.32 -10.78 -14.42
CA ALA A 34 -0.13 -11.95 -15.16
C ALA A 34 0.58 -12.01 -16.52
N GLY A 35 1.05 -13.19 -16.93
CA GLY A 35 1.80 -13.37 -18.19
C GLY A 35 3.19 -12.71 -18.30
N LYS A 36 3.52 -11.70 -17.48
CA LYS A 36 4.78 -10.93 -17.61
C LYS A 36 5.99 -11.57 -16.92
N TYR A 37 5.77 -12.29 -15.83
CA TYR A 37 6.85 -12.79 -14.97
C TYR A 37 6.70 -14.26 -14.64
N ALA A 38 7.82 -14.94 -14.35
CA ALA A 38 7.80 -16.29 -13.81
C ALA A 38 7.27 -16.31 -12.37
N ALA A 39 6.69 -17.44 -11.93
CA ALA A 39 6.05 -17.55 -10.61
C ALA A 39 6.95 -17.16 -9.42
N PRO A 40 8.25 -17.54 -9.37
CA PRO A 40 9.14 -17.12 -8.28
C PRO A 40 9.30 -15.60 -8.21
N PHE A 41 9.44 -14.94 -9.38
CA PHE A 41 9.61 -13.50 -9.44
C PHE A 41 8.33 -12.75 -9.06
N LYS A 42 7.14 -13.24 -9.45
CA LYS A 42 5.87 -12.70 -8.95
C LYS A 42 5.78 -12.78 -7.42
N LYS A 43 6.22 -13.89 -6.83
CA LYS A 43 6.22 -14.06 -5.37
C LYS A 43 7.17 -13.07 -4.70
N LEU A 44 8.31 -12.76 -5.30
CA LEU A 44 9.23 -11.72 -4.82
C LEU A 44 8.55 -10.33 -4.86
N LEU A 45 8.01 -9.94 -6.02
CA LEU A 45 7.34 -8.64 -6.16
C LEU A 45 6.17 -8.48 -5.19
N ARG A 46 5.37 -9.53 -4.95
CA ARG A 46 4.31 -9.53 -3.93
C ARG A 46 4.82 -9.26 -2.52
N LYS A 47 5.95 -9.88 -2.14
CA LYS A 47 6.55 -9.65 -0.83
C LYS A 47 7.05 -8.22 -0.69
N ILE A 48 7.61 -7.65 -1.75
CA ILE A 48 8.02 -6.24 -1.75
C ILE A 48 6.78 -5.34 -1.65
N LEU A 49 5.70 -5.62 -2.38
CA LEU A 49 4.44 -4.88 -2.26
C LEU A 49 3.85 -4.92 -0.85
N GLN A 50 3.92 -6.07 -0.17
CA GLN A 50 3.54 -6.18 1.25
C GLN A 50 4.39 -5.27 2.14
N ARG A 51 5.70 -5.18 1.89
CA ARG A 51 6.58 -4.26 2.64
C ARG A 51 6.20 -2.79 2.39
N VAL A 52 5.84 -2.41 1.16
CA VAL A 52 5.34 -1.06 0.85
C VAL A 52 4.04 -0.77 1.60
N ALA A 53 3.10 -1.73 1.63
CA ALA A 53 1.81 -1.56 2.29
C ALA A 53 1.94 -1.43 3.81
N TYR A 54 2.80 -2.25 4.42
CA TYR A 54 2.91 -2.35 5.87
C TYR A 54 4.08 -1.57 6.46
N ALA A 55 4.84 -0.82 5.66
CA ALA A 55 5.85 0.10 6.15
C ALA A 55 5.25 1.03 7.21
N VAL A 56 5.89 1.12 8.37
CA VAL A 56 5.42 1.94 9.50
C VAL A 56 6.08 3.31 9.47
N THR A 57 7.31 3.37 8.97
CA THR A 57 8.08 4.61 8.85
C THR A 57 8.29 5.00 7.39
N GLU A 58 8.55 6.29 7.15
CA GLU A 58 8.92 6.78 5.83
C GLU A 58 10.19 6.08 5.32
N GLN A 59 11.16 5.78 6.19
CA GLN A 59 12.37 5.07 5.80
C GLN A 59 12.08 3.64 5.33
N GLU A 60 11.24 2.89 6.05
CA GLU A 60 10.84 1.54 5.63
C GLU A 60 10.10 1.54 4.30
N TYR A 61 9.29 2.58 4.08
CA TYR A 61 8.57 2.79 2.82
C TYR A 61 9.54 3.05 1.68
N GLU A 62 10.46 3.99 1.84
CA GLU A 62 11.49 4.31 0.83
C GLU A 62 12.38 3.11 0.51
N ASP A 63 12.80 2.35 1.53
CA ASP A 63 13.59 1.12 1.35
C ASP A 63 12.81 0.06 0.56
N ALA A 64 11.50 -0.07 0.81
CA ALA A 64 10.64 -0.99 0.07
C ALA A 64 10.40 -0.52 -1.38
N MET A 65 10.24 0.79 -1.60
CA MET A 65 10.08 1.38 -2.94
C MET A 65 11.36 1.27 -3.77
N MET A 66 12.53 1.46 -3.16
CA MET A 66 13.82 1.25 -3.80
C MET A 66 14.03 -0.23 -4.15
N ALA A 67 13.67 -1.14 -3.24
CA ALA A 67 13.70 -2.57 -3.52
C ALA A 67 12.76 -2.96 -4.67
N MET A 68 11.58 -2.32 -4.77
CA MET A 68 10.66 -2.52 -5.89
C MET A 68 11.30 -2.09 -7.20
N GLU A 69 11.88 -0.89 -7.25
CA GLU A 69 12.54 -0.34 -8.44
C GLU A 69 13.69 -1.20 -8.94
N LEU A 70 14.56 -1.65 -8.02
CA LEU A 70 15.70 -2.49 -8.34
C LEU A 70 15.29 -3.81 -9.01
N ASN A 71 14.11 -4.32 -8.69
CA ASN A 71 13.58 -5.55 -9.29
C ASN A 71 12.72 -5.25 -10.54
N SER A 72 11.90 -4.20 -10.52
CA SER A 72 11.01 -3.85 -11.61
C SER A 72 10.56 -2.38 -11.52
N ALA A 73 11.08 -1.54 -12.42
CA ALA A 73 10.63 -0.15 -12.57
C ALA A 73 9.12 -0.07 -12.87
N ASP A 74 8.62 -0.94 -13.75
CA ASP A 74 7.18 -1.03 -14.07
C ASP A 74 6.32 -1.33 -12.84
N ALA A 75 6.81 -2.18 -11.92
CA ALA A 75 6.10 -2.48 -10.69
C ALA A 75 6.07 -1.28 -9.74
N LYS A 76 7.18 -0.53 -9.61
CA LYS A 76 7.22 0.74 -8.86
C LYS A 76 6.26 1.76 -9.47
N GLU A 77 6.27 1.94 -10.78
CA GLU A 77 5.37 2.87 -11.47
C GLU A 77 3.91 2.49 -11.26
N TRP A 78 3.58 1.19 -11.30
CA TRP A 78 2.24 0.72 -10.98
C TRP A 78 1.85 1.08 -9.54
N VAL A 79 2.73 0.89 -8.55
CA VAL A 79 2.46 1.25 -7.15
C VAL A 79 2.12 2.73 -7.02
N LEU A 80 2.92 3.61 -7.65
CA LEU A 80 2.70 5.06 -7.61
C LEU A 80 1.38 5.49 -8.26
N ARG A 81 0.95 4.78 -9.31
CA ARG A 81 -0.31 5.06 -10.02
C ARG A 81 -1.57 4.54 -9.33
N ASN A 82 -1.45 3.77 -8.25
CA ASN A 82 -2.58 3.11 -7.58
C ASN A 82 -2.84 3.68 -6.18
N ASP A 83 -2.77 5.00 -6.03
CA ASP A 83 -3.14 5.76 -4.82
C ASP A 83 -2.50 5.21 -3.54
N VAL A 84 -1.18 5.13 -3.49
CA VAL A 84 -0.44 4.54 -2.35
C VAL A 84 -0.81 5.15 -1.00
N ASP A 85 -1.19 6.43 -0.99
CA ASP A 85 -1.65 7.15 0.19
C ASP A 85 -2.97 6.60 0.76
N HIS A 86 -3.67 5.67 0.09
CA HIS A 86 -4.91 5.07 0.59
C HIS A 86 -4.73 3.64 1.14
N TRP A 87 -3.55 3.03 1.03
CA TRP A 87 -3.35 1.65 1.50
C TRP A 87 -1.97 1.34 2.07
N SER A 88 -1.00 2.23 1.93
CA SER A 88 0.28 2.14 2.65
C SER A 88 0.16 2.80 4.01
N HIS A 89 0.55 2.09 5.07
CA HIS A 89 0.48 2.58 6.45
C HIS A 89 1.33 3.82 6.70
N ALA A 90 2.54 3.89 6.15
CA ALA A 90 3.43 5.05 6.30
C ALA A 90 2.88 6.31 5.61
N ARG A 91 2.04 6.12 4.58
CA ARG A 91 1.52 7.19 3.72
C ARG A 91 0.10 7.61 4.06
N PHE A 92 -0.72 6.69 4.56
CA PHE A 92 -2.13 6.94 4.85
C PHE A 92 -2.30 7.91 6.00
N SER A 93 -2.95 9.05 5.74
CA SER A 93 -3.20 10.09 6.74
C SER A 93 -4.29 9.73 7.74
N GLY A 94 -5.05 8.66 7.49
CA GLY A 94 -6.04 8.13 8.44
C GLY A 94 -5.39 7.26 9.52
N GLN A 95 -5.88 7.37 10.76
CA GLN A 95 -5.43 6.51 11.85
C GLN A 95 -6.12 5.14 11.78
N SER A 96 -5.46 4.14 11.21
CA SER A 96 -5.90 2.75 11.38
C SER A 96 -5.54 2.23 12.78
N LEU A 97 -6.31 1.28 13.32
CA LEU A 97 -5.98 0.63 14.60
C LEU A 97 -4.57 0.03 14.57
N SER A 98 -4.16 -0.53 13.43
CA SER A 98 -2.82 -1.08 13.21
C SER A 98 -1.73 -0.01 13.26
N THR A 99 -1.91 1.14 12.58
CA THR A 99 -0.98 2.27 12.66
C THR A 99 -0.84 2.77 14.09
N ARG A 100 -1.98 2.84 14.80
CA ARG A 100 -2.03 3.29 16.20
C ARG A 100 -1.27 2.34 17.13
N LEU A 101 -1.46 1.02 17.01
CA LEU A 101 -0.76 0.01 17.82
C LEU A 101 0.75 -0.01 17.55
N LEU A 102 1.17 0.07 16.28
CA LEU A 102 2.59 0.09 15.92
C LEU A 102 3.29 1.35 16.44
N GLN A 103 2.64 2.52 16.39
CA GLN A 103 3.16 3.74 17.01
C GLN A 103 3.31 3.61 18.54
N PHE A 104 2.38 2.92 19.21
CA PHE A 104 2.48 2.65 20.65
C PHE A 104 3.64 1.71 21.00
N ASP A 105 3.89 0.67 20.20
CA ASP A 105 5.01 -0.26 20.43
C ASP A 105 6.37 0.43 20.22
N HIS A 106 6.48 1.37 19.26
CA HIS A 106 7.69 2.17 19.07
C HIS A 106 7.94 3.17 20.21
N TYR A 107 6.88 3.67 20.87
CA TYR A 107 7.00 4.63 21.98
C TYR A 107 7.34 3.97 23.33
N THR A 108 7.06 2.67 23.49
CA THR A 108 7.31 1.94 24.76
C THR A 108 8.69 1.28 24.84
N LEU A 109 9.46 1.27 23.74
CA LEU A 109 10.82 0.70 23.67
C LEU A 109 11.95 1.73 23.91
N THR A 110 11.62 2.97 24.28
CA THR A 110 12.59 4.02 24.66
C THR A 110 12.46 4.44 26.13
N VAL A 111 12.46 3.47 27.05
CA VAL A 111 12.60 3.72 28.49
C VAL A 111 13.68 2.83 29.08
#